data_AF-A0A662SV39-F1
#
_entry.id   AF-A0A662SV39-F1
#
_cell.length_a   1.000
_cell.length_b   1.000
_cell.length_c   1.000
_cell.angle_alpha   90.00
_cell.angle_beta   90.00
_cell.angle_gamma   90.00
#
_symmetry.space_group_name_H-M   'P 1'
#
loop_
_entity.id
_entity.type
_entity.pdbx_description
1 polymer ?
#
loop_
_entity_poly.entity_id
_entity_poly.type
_entity_poly.pdbx_seq_one_letter_code
_entity_poly.pdbx_strand_id
1 'polypeptide(L)'
;MVAISMTTVETEILHPLSESKMSLSELWDECPEVHEILSTSTTLDEARIRLYHFLNDLEWEYRSGKVELHPLVQSTALEAIKVFKNIISPQNEVITQVSSLSYLWRLARGDKSVLSELDEGFLLEFKHLFKAIAGKPDIYPSFLLKGVEYFDFSRISGRAAGVARSNYLDEVGRRMEAWIKRYPTGLDPDVIERRKQNRQR
;
A
#
# COMPACT_ATOMS: atom_id res chain seq x y z
N MET A 1 -15.58 -31.03 -3.24
CA MET A 1 -15.26 -29.79 -3.98
C MET A 1 -16.45 -28.86 -3.79
N VAL A 2 -16.31 -27.83 -2.95
CA VAL A 2 -17.39 -26.84 -2.73
C VAL A 2 -17.40 -25.92 -3.95
N ALA A 3 -18.53 -25.86 -4.65
CA ALA A 3 -18.72 -24.92 -5.75
C ALA A 3 -18.78 -23.50 -5.16
N ILE A 4 -17.70 -22.74 -5.31
CA ILE A 4 -17.68 -21.32 -4.96
C ILE A 4 -18.54 -20.62 -6.01
N SER A 5 -19.69 -20.07 -5.59
CA SER A 5 -20.51 -19.23 -6.45
C SER A 5 -19.75 -17.94 -6.71
N MET A 6 -19.21 -17.78 -7.93
CA MET A 6 -18.50 -16.58 -8.34
C MET A 6 -19.46 -15.60 -9.00
N THR A 7 -19.50 -14.38 -8.48
CA THR A 7 -20.14 -13.26 -9.15
C THR A 7 -19.24 -12.82 -10.29
N THR A 8 -19.65 -13.02 -11.53
CA THR A 8 -19.00 -12.40 -12.70
C THR A 8 -19.32 -10.91 -12.69
N VAL A 9 -18.33 -10.10 -12.35
CA VAL A 9 -18.38 -8.64 -12.51
C VAL A 9 -17.56 -8.32 -13.75
N GLU A 10 -18.16 -7.63 -14.72
CA GLU A 10 -17.39 -7.09 -15.84
C GLU A 10 -16.42 -6.03 -15.30
N THR A 11 -15.12 -6.31 -15.39
CA THR A 11 -14.06 -5.39 -14.98
C THR A 11 -13.60 -4.58 -16.19
N GLU A 12 -13.83 -3.28 -16.17
CA GLU A 12 -13.32 -2.34 -17.17
C GLU A 12 -11.98 -1.76 -16.70
N ILE A 13 -10.95 -1.83 -17.55
CA ILE A 13 -9.67 -1.16 -17.29
C ILE A 13 -9.84 0.32 -17.67
N LEU A 14 -10.06 1.17 -16.66
CA LEU A 14 -10.31 2.60 -16.87
C LEU A 14 -9.03 3.40 -17.18
N HIS A 15 -7.89 2.98 -16.63
CA HIS A 15 -6.61 3.69 -16.72
C HIS A 15 -5.47 2.71 -17.06
N PRO A 16 -5.37 2.24 -18.32
CA PRO A 16 -4.39 1.23 -18.70
C PRO A 16 -2.96 1.77 -18.60
N LEU A 17 -2.03 0.91 -18.17
CA LEU A 17 -0.61 1.28 -18.05
C LEU A 17 0.03 1.67 -19.38
N SER A 18 -0.48 1.15 -20.50
CA SER A 18 0.00 1.53 -21.84
C SER A 18 -0.16 3.01 -22.15
N GLU A 19 -1.11 3.70 -21.49
CA GLU A 19 -1.39 5.13 -21.67
C GLU A 19 -0.91 5.99 -20.48
N SER A 20 -0.41 5.33 -19.43
CA SER A 20 0.03 5.98 -18.20
C SER A 20 1.36 6.72 -18.39
N LYS A 21 1.54 7.79 -17.61
CA LYS A 21 2.84 8.48 -17.45
C LYS A 21 3.70 7.87 -16.34
N MET A 22 3.18 6.87 -15.61
CA MET A 22 3.91 6.23 -14.52
C MET A 22 5.13 5.47 -15.06
N SER A 23 6.26 5.62 -14.38
CA SER A 23 7.46 4.86 -14.72
C SER A 23 7.46 3.52 -13.99
N LEU A 24 7.67 2.43 -14.73
CA LEU A 24 7.91 1.11 -14.16
C LEU A 24 9.17 1.08 -13.28
N SER A 25 10.14 1.98 -13.52
CA SER A 25 11.33 2.05 -12.67
C SER A 25 10.96 2.36 -11.22
N GLU A 26 9.96 3.22 -10.99
CA GLU A 26 9.54 3.59 -9.64
C GLU A 26 8.96 2.41 -8.86
N LEU A 27 8.45 1.37 -9.52
CA LEU A 27 8.03 0.14 -8.86
C LEU A 27 9.25 -0.63 -8.36
N TRP A 28 10.23 -0.80 -9.25
CA TRP A 28 11.42 -1.62 -8.99
C TRP A 28 12.41 -0.96 -8.03
N ASP A 29 12.48 0.37 -8.03
CA ASP A 29 13.33 1.15 -7.12
C ASP A 29 12.93 0.98 -5.65
N GLU A 30 11.66 0.64 -5.36
CA GLU A 30 11.19 0.43 -3.98
C GLU A 30 11.73 -0.88 -3.37
N CYS A 31 11.93 -1.92 -4.18
CA CYS A 31 12.58 -3.17 -3.77
C CYS A 31 13.35 -3.81 -4.95
N PRO A 32 14.61 -3.39 -5.18
CA PRO A 32 15.43 -3.88 -6.29
C PRO A 32 15.66 -5.39 -6.28
N GLU A 33 15.70 -6.02 -5.11
CA GLU A 33 15.88 -7.46 -4.93
C GLU A 33 14.72 -8.25 -5.56
N VAL A 34 13.48 -7.76 -5.42
CA VAL A 34 12.32 -8.37 -6.07
C VAL A 34 12.45 -8.27 -7.60
N HIS A 35 12.87 -7.11 -8.12
CA HIS A 35 13.09 -6.93 -9.54
C HIS A 35 14.19 -7.84 -10.07
N GLU A 36 15.32 -7.97 -9.36
CA GLU A 36 16.41 -8.88 -9.70
C GLU A 36 15.92 -10.34 -9.74
N ILE A 37 15.19 -10.80 -8.71
CA ILE A 37 14.65 -12.16 -8.67
C ILE A 37 13.73 -12.41 -9.86
N LEU A 38 12.78 -11.51 -10.13
CA LEU A 38 11.82 -11.67 -11.23
C LEU A 38 12.49 -11.65 -12.60
N SER A 39 13.42 -10.72 -12.83
CA SER A 39 14.09 -10.55 -14.14
C SER A 39 15.08 -11.67 -14.46
N THR A 40 15.71 -12.26 -13.44
CA THR A 40 16.72 -13.32 -13.61
C THR A 40 16.14 -14.74 -13.55
N SER A 41 14.92 -14.92 -13.03
CA SER A 41 14.27 -16.24 -12.99
C SER A 41 13.82 -16.70 -14.37
N THR A 42 14.18 -17.95 -14.69
CA THR A 42 13.88 -18.56 -15.99
C THR A 42 12.42 -18.95 -16.12
N THR A 43 11.81 -19.40 -15.02
CA THR A 43 10.40 -19.81 -14.96
C THR A 43 9.64 -19.08 -13.86
N LEU A 44 8.31 -19.06 -13.97
CA LEU A 44 7.43 -18.47 -12.96
C LEU A 44 7.55 -19.19 -11.60
N ASP A 45 7.67 -20.53 -11.62
CA ASP A 45 7.85 -21.33 -10.40
C ASP A 45 9.21 -21.05 -9.74
N GLU A 46 10.27 -20.87 -10.53
CA GLU A 46 11.57 -20.47 -10.00
C GLU A 46 11.50 -19.09 -9.34
N ALA A 47 10.86 -18.11 -10.01
CA ALA A 47 10.61 -16.78 -9.45
C ALA A 47 9.85 -16.86 -8.12
N ARG A 48 8.80 -17.68 -8.07
CA ARG A 48 7.99 -17.90 -6.86
C ARG A 48 8.83 -18.43 -5.70
N ILE A 49 9.60 -19.49 -5.93
CA ILE A 49 10.44 -20.12 -4.90
C ILE A 49 11.49 -19.14 -4.41
N ARG A 50 12.18 -18.44 -5.31
CA ARG A 50 13.21 -17.45 -4.96
C ARG A 50 12.64 -16.27 -4.17
N LEU A 51 11.49 -15.73 -4.56
CA LEU A 51 10.79 -14.70 -3.78
C LEU A 51 10.40 -15.21 -2.39
N TYR A 52 9.87 -16.43 -2.30
CA TYR A 52 9.48 -17.00 -1.01
C TYR A 52 10.67 -17.12 -0.05
N HIS A 53 11.83 -17.56 -0.54
CA HIS A 53 13.06 -17.60 0.27
C HIS A 53 13.53 -16.22 0.69
N PHE A 54 13.64 -15.28 -0.26
CA PHE A 54 13.98 -13.87 0.03
C PHE A 54 13.08 -13.28 1.13
N LEU A 55 11.76 -13.48 1.04
CA LEU A 55 10.81 -12.97 2.01
C LEU A 55 10.90 -13.64 3.38
N ASN A 56 11.30 -14.92 3.45
CA ASN A 56 11.55 -15.58 4.74
C ASN A 56 12.83 -15.07 5.40
N ASP A 57 13.88 -14.89 4.60
CA ASP A 57 15.15 -14.37 5.09
C ASP A 57 14.95 -12.94 5.61
N LEU A 58 14.32 -12.07 4.82
CA LEU A 58 14.02 -10.70 5.23
C LEU A 58 13.13 -10.62 6.47
N GLU A 59 12.10 -11.48 6.57
CA GLU A 59 11.28 -11.59 7.78
C GLU A 59 12.14 -11.95 9.00
N TRP A 60 13.06 -12.89 8.86
CA TRP A 60 13.97 -13.28 9.92
C TRP A 60 14.93 -12.15 10.30
N GLU A 61 15.44 -11.38 9.33
CA GLU A 61 16.31 -10.22 9.59
C GLU A 61 15.59 -9.17 10.44
N TYR A 62 14.32 -8.88 10.14
CA TYR A 62 13.50 -7.99 10.96
C TYR A 62 13.24 -8.57 12.36
N ARG A 63 12.91 -9.85 12.48
CA ARG A 63 12.59 -10.47 13.78
C ARG A 63 13.81 -10.65 14.69
N SER A 64 14.97 -10.94 14.10
CA SER A 64 16.22 -11.13 14.83
C SER A 64 16.86 -9.82 15.29
N GLY A 65 16.36 -8.67 14.80
CA GLY A 65 16.95 -7.36 15.07
C GLY A 65 18.25 -7.11 14.30
N LYS A 66 18.56 -7.92 13.28
CA LYS A 66 19.69 -7.67 12.37
C LYS A 66 19.53 -6.34 11.64
N VAL A 67 18.28 -5.98 11.32
CA VAL A 67 17.89 -4.66 10.82
C VAL A 67 17.01 -4.00 11.87
N GLU A 68 17.46 -2.86 12.41
CA GLU A 68 16.73 -2.11 13.41
C GLU A 68 15.75 -1.14 12.73
N LEU A 69 14.45 -1.38 12.91
CA LEU A 69 13.36 -0.55 12.40
C LEU A 69 12.53 -0.02 13.57
N HIS A 70 11.88 1.13 13.38
CA HIS A 70 10.87 1.60 14.31
C HIS A 70 9.76 0.54 14.46
N PRO A 71 9.23 0.23 15.66
CA PRO A 71 8.27 -0.87 15.87
C PRO A 71 7.04 -0.83 14.95
N LEU A 72 6.49 0.36 14.68
CA LEU A 72 5.39 0.51 13.72
C LEU A 72 5.78 0.12 12.29
N VAL A 73 6.97 0.55 11.86
CA VAL A 73 7.50 0.23 10.53
C VAL A 73 7.75 -1.27 10.41
N GLN A 74 8.35 -1.87 11.43
CA GLN A 74 8.57 -3.31 11.51
C GLN A 74 7.25 -4.09 11.42
N SER A 75 6.22 -3.67 12.16
CA SER A 75 4.89 -4.30 12.10
C SER A 75 4.29 -4.22 10.71
N THR A 76 4.40 -3.06 10.04
CA THR A 76 3.90 -2.88 8.67
C THR A 76 4.68 -3.74 7.67
N ALA A 77 6.01 -3.81 7.80
CA ALA A 77 6.85 -4.62 6.92
C ALA A 77 6.54 -6.12 7.05
N LEU A 78 6.36 -6.63 8.28
CA LEU A 78 5.99 -8.02 8.53
C LEU A 78 4.61 -8.38 7.94
N GLU A 79 3.62 -7.50 8.07
CA GLU A 79 2.31 -7.73 7.44
C GLU A 79 2.40 -7.66 5.92
N ALA A 80 3.17 -6.71 5.36
CA ALA A 80 3.40 -6.61 3.92
C ALA A 80 4.09 -7.87 3.35
N ILE A 81 5.09 -8.41 4.05
CA ILE A 81 5.74 -9.68 3.70
C ILE A 81 4.72 -10.82 3.67
N LYS A 82 3.89 -10.93 4.71
CA LYS A 82 2.83 -11.95 4.79
C LYS A 82 1.82 -11.81 3.65
N VAL A 83 1.38 -10.59 3.35
CA VAL A 83 0.48 -10.29 2.22
C VAL A 83 1.13 -10.72 0.91
N PHE A 84 2.40 -10.40 0.68
CA PHE A 84 3.06 -10.76 -0.57
C PHE A 84 3.29 -12.27 -0.71
N LYS A 85 3.60 -12.97 0.39
CA LYS A 85 3.62 -14.45 0.43
C LYS A 85 2.26 -15.05 0.04
N ASN A 86 1.16 -14.43 0.47
CA ASN A 86 -0.19 -14.85 0.07
C ASN A 86 -0.47 -14.57 -1.41
N ILE A 87 -0.04 -13.43 -1.95
CA ILE A 87 -0.21 -13.08 -3.37
C ILE A 87 0.51 -14.09 -4.28
N ILE A 88 1.72 -14.49 -3.92
CA ILE A 88 2.52 -15.44 -4.73
C ILE A 88 2.17 -16.91 -4.48
N SER A 89 1.22 -17.21 -3.59
CA SER A 89 0.82 -18.58 -3.23
C SER A 89 0.06 -19.26 -4.37
N PRO A 90 0.47 -20.46 -4.84
CA PRO A 90 -0.23 -21.18 -5.90
C PRO A 90 -1.68 -21.49 -5.56
N GLN A 91 -1.97 -21.78 -4.29
CA GLN A 91 -3.34 -22.06 -3.86
C GLN A 91 -4.25 -20.83 -3.97
N ASN A 92 -3.71 -19.64 -3.68
CA ASN A 92 -4.48 -18.40 -3.76
C ASN A 92 -4.70 -17.98 -5.23
N GLU A 93 -3.75 -18.25 -6.12
CA GLU A 93 -3.95 -18.06 -7.56
C GLU A 93 -5.07 -18.98 -8.09
N VAL A 94 -5.14 -20.23 -7.63
CA VAL A 94 -6.26 -21.13 -7.97
C VAL A 94 -7.60 -20.61 -7.44
N ILE A 95 -7.63 -20.00 -6.25
CA ILE A 95 -8.87 -19.44 -5.69
C ILE A 95 -9.31 -18.19 -6.44
N THR A 96 -8.37 -17.32 -6.79
CA THR A 96 -8.64 -16.02 -7.45
C THR A 96 -8.73 -16.12 -8.96
N GLN A 97 -8.29 -17.23 -9.57
CA GLN A 97 -8.18 -17.44 -11.01
C GLN A 97 -7.28 -16.41 -11.73
N VAL A 98 -6.45 -15.69 -10.97
CA VAL A 98 -5.53 -14.66 -11.46
C VAL A 98 -4.17 -14.84 -10.81
N SER A 99 -3.09 -14.71 -11.59
CA SER A 99 -1.72 -14.72 -11.07
C SER A 99 -1.09 -13.34 -11.18
N SER A 100 -1.14 -12.57 -10.09
CA SER A 100 -0.43 -11.29 -10.00
C SER A 100 1.08 -11.47 -10.14
N LEU A 101 1.61 -12.61 -9.67
CA LEU A 101 3.02 -12.96 -9.86
C LEU A 101 3.38 -13.09 -11.34
N SER A 102 2.51 -13.69 -12.17
CA SER A 102 2.74 -13.81 -13.62
C SER A 102 2.85 -12.44 -14.28
N TYR A 103 1.97 -11.50 -13.92
CA TYR A 103 2.03 -10.13 -14.41
C TYR A 103 3.32 -9.41 -13.99
N LEU A 104 3.69 -9.49 -12.70
CA LEU A 104 4.95 -8.90 -12.21
C LEU A 104 6.19 -9.50 -12.90
N TRP A 105 6.21 -10.82 -13.10
CA TRP A 105 7.32 -11.52 -13.74
C TRP A 105 7.47 -11.10 -15.21
N ARG A 106 6.36 -11.02 -15.95
CA ARG A 106 6.35 -10.53 -17.35
C ARG A 106 6.76 -9.05 -17.43
N LEU A 107 6.25 -8.20 -16.54
CA LEU A 107 6.63 -6.79 -16.46
C LEU A 107 8.14 -6.60 -16.18
N ALA A 108 8.70 -7.33 -15.22
CA ALA A 108 10.12 -7.27 -14.88
C ALA A 108 11.02 -7.68 -16.05
N ARG A 109 10.50 -8.47 -17.00
CA ARG A 109 11.20 -8.92 -18.21
C ARG A 109 10.92 -8.03 -19.43
N GLY A 110 10.21 -6.92 -19.25
CA GLY A 110 9.92 -5.97 -20.31
C GLY A 110 8.88 -6.42 -21.32
N ASP A 111 8.00 -7.38 -20.95
CA ASP A 111 6.87 -7.77 -21.80
C ASP A 111 5.85 -6.63 -21.89
N LYS A 112 5.87 -5.92 -23.01
CA LYS A 112 4.99 -4.76 -23.25
C LYS A 112 3.53 -5.15 -23.46
N SER A 113 3.21 -6.40 -23.79
CA SER A 113 1.81 -6.77 -24.04
C SER A 113 0.96 -6.69 -22.77
N VAL A 114 1.61 -6.84 -21.59
CA VAL A 114 0.95 -6.76 -20.28
C VAL A 114 0.49 -5.34 -19.95
N LEU A 115 1.06 -4.31 -20.58
CA LEU A 115 0.75 -2.92 -20.24
C LEU A 115 -0.70 -2.54 -20.56
N SER A 116 -1.33 -3.21 -21.52
CA SER A 116 -2.76 -3.02 -21.81
C SER A 116 -3.67 -3.90 -20.93
N GLU A 117 -3.11 -4.88 -20.22
CA GLU A 117 -3.84 -5.82 -19.36
C GLU A 117 -3.94 -5.31 -17.90
N LEU A 118 -3.21 -4.25 -17.56
CA LEU A 118 -3.09 -3.73 -16.20
C LEU A 118 -3.46 -2.24 -16.13
N ASP A 119 -3.99 -1.82 -14.98
CA ASP A 119 -4.24 -0.43 -14.67
C ASP A 119 -3.15 0.22 -13.81
N GLU A 120 -3.19 1.55 -13.69
CA GLU A 120 -2.33 2.32 -12.78
C GLU A 120 -2.43 1.87 -11.31
N GLY A 121 -3.62 1.42 -10.90
CA GLY A 121 -3.87 0.91 -9.55
C GLY A 121 -3.00 -0.28 -9.21
N PHE A 122 -2.84 -1.23 -10.13
CA PHE A 122 -1.95 -2.38 -9.98
C PHE A 122 -0.52 -1.95 -9.66
N LEU A 123 0.04 -0.98 -10.42
CA LEU A 123 1.38 -0.48 -10.12
C LEU A 123 1.46 0.21 -8.77
N LEU A 124 0.47 1.01 -8.41
CA LEU A 124 0.44 1.71 -7.13
C LEU A 124 0.39 0.74 -5.96
N GLU A 125 -0.43 -0.32 -6.05
CA GLU A 125 -0.51 -1.36 -5.03
C GLU A 125 0.84 -2.04 -4.81
N PHE A 126 1.49 -2.50 -5.88
CA PHE A 126 2.79 -3.17 -5.74
C PHE A 126 3.93 -2.23 -5.37
N LYS A 127 3.91 -0.97 -5.82
CA LYS A 127 4.87 0.05 -5.40
C LYS A 127 4.82 0.25 -3.90
N HIS A 128 3.64 0.46 -3.34
CA HIS A 128 3.47 0.65 -1.90
C HIS A 128 3.71 -0.63 -1.10
N LEU A 129 3.37 -1.80 -1.65
CA LEU A 129 3.67 -3.09 -1.04
C LEU A 129 5.18 -3.33 -0.95
N PHE A 130 5.93 -3.11 -2.02
CA PHE A 130 7.39 -3.26 -2.06
C PHE A 130 8.08 -2.25 -1.15
N LYS A 131 7.61 -1.01 -1.14
CA LYS A 131 8.07 0.03 -0.22
C LYS A 131 7.88 -0.39 1.25
N ALA A 132 6.76 -1.01 1.58
CA ALA A 132 6.50 -1.55 2.92
C ALA A 132 7.40 -2.75 3.26
N ILE A 133 7.58 -3.69 2.33
CA ILE A 133 8.49 -4.85 2.48
C ILE A 133 9.92 -4.38 2.76
N ALA A 134 10.39 -3.35 2.05
CA ALA A 134 11.70 -2.75 2.21
C ALA A 134 11.86 -1.90 3.49
N GLY A 135 10.86 -1.87 4.38
CA GLY A 135 10.93 -1.14 5.64
C GLY A 135 10.85 0.38 5.48
N LYS A 136 10.29 0.88 4.38
CA LYS A 136 10.14 2.32 4.07
C LYS A 136 8.69 2.80 3.91
N PRO A 137 7.67 2.23 4.59
CA PRO A 137 6.28 2.64 4.40
C PRO A 137 6.06 4.11 4.77
N ASP A 138 5.19 4.79 4.03
CA ASP A 138 4.76 6.17 4.32
C ASP A 138 3.77 6.19 5.50
N ILE A 139 4.22 5.81 6.70
CA ILE A 139 3.35 5.75 7.90
C ILE A 139 3.09 7.17 8.44
N TYR A 140 4.08 8.06 8.38
CA TYR A 140 3.95 9.48 8.76
C TYR A 140 5.01 10.36 8.07
N PRO A 141 4.69 11.65 7.84
CA PRO A 141 3.41 12.28 8.04
C PRO A 141 2.48 12.07 6.83
N SER A 142 1.21 11.72 7.08
CA SER A 142 0.12 11.83 6.09
C SER A 142 0.22 13.16 5.32
N PHE A 143 -0.26 13.24 4.08
CA PHE A 143 -0.29 14.51 3.31
C PHE A 143 -0.87 15.69 4.12
N LEU A 144 -1.76 15.41 5.07
CA LEU A 144 -2.33 16.36 6.02
C LEU A 144 -1.28 17.04 6.91
N LEU A 145 -0.21 16.34 7.22
CA LEU A 145 0.89 16.76 8.09
C LEU A 145 2.13 17.20 7.30
N LYS A 146 2.02 17.37 5.97
CA LYS A 146 3.08 17.93 5.15
C LYS A 146 3.49 19.31 5.70
N GLY A 147 4.76 19.47 6.07
CA GLY A 147 5.27 20.68 6.72
C GLY A 147 5.03 20.78 8.22
N VAL A 148 4.50 19.75 8.88
CA VAL A 148 4.63 19.56 10.33
C VAL A 148 5.88 18.72 10.55
N GLU A 149 6.87 19.23 11.28
CA GLU A 149 8.03 18.43 11.64
C GLU A 149 7.61 17.29 12.56
N TYR A 150 7.98 16.06 12.18
CA TYR A 150 7.83 14.92 13.07
C TYR A 150 8.83 15.08 14.23
N PHE A 151 8.31 15.16 15.45
CA PHE A 151 9.12 15.21 16.64
C PHE A 151 9.40 13.79 17.13
N ASP A 152 10.68 13.42 17.27
CA ASP A 152 11.07 12.16 17.89
C ASP A 152 10.80 12.19 19.40
N PHE A 153 9.61 11.73 19.79
CA PHE A 153 9.14 11.73 21.17
C PHE A 153 9.89 10.75 22.08
N SER A 154 10.82 9.93 21.56
CA SER A 154 11.68 9.08 22.39
C SER A 154 12.71 9.90 23.17
N ARG A 155 13.02 11.11 22.71
CA ARG A 155 14.06 11.99 23.27
C ARG A 155 13.60 12.81 24.48
N ILE A 156 12.31 12.81 24.78
CA ILE A 156 11.71 13.59 25.87
C ILE A 156 10.82 12.70 26.74
N SER A 157 10.79 12.96 28.05
CA SER A 157 10.00 12.19 29.01
C SER A 157 9.23 13.09 29.98
N GLY A 158 8.33 12.47 30.76
CA GLY A 158 7.55 13.16 31.79
C GLY A 158 6.62 14.25 31.25
N ARG A 159 6.44 15.34 32.01
CA ARG A 159 5.49 16.41 31.69
C ARG A 159 5.81 17.13 30.37
N ALA A 160 7.10 17.34 30.09
CA ALA A 160 7.54 17.97 28.84
C ALA A 160 7.12 17.15 27.61
N ALA A 161 7.23 15.82 27.69
CA ALA A 161 6.73 14.92 26.65
C ALA A 161 5.21 15.02 26.47
N GLY A 162 4.46 15.09 27.58
CA GLY A 162 3.00 15.27 27.53
C GLY A 162 2.60 16.54 26.79
N VAL A 163 3.20 17.68 27.15
CA VAL A 163 2.90 18.98 26.51
C VAL A 163 3.28 18.97 25.02
N ALA A 164 4.46 18.47 24.67
CA ALA A 164 4.90 18.40 23.28
C ALA A 164 3.96 17.53 22.42
N ARG A 165 3.52 16.38 22.95
CA ARG A 165 2.56 15.49 22.26
C ARG A 165 1.19 16.16 22.10
N SER A 166 0.68 16.83 23.14
CA SER A 166 -0.58 17.57 23.06
C SER A 166 -0.52 18.65 21.98
N ASN A 167 0.51 19.49 21.98
CA ASN A 167 0.65 20.55 20.97
C ASN A 167 0.74 19.98 19.54
N TYR A 168 1.47 18.87 19.36
CA TYR A 168 1.53 18.19 18.06
C TYR A 168 0.15 17.67 17.63
N LEU A 169 -0.59 17.02 18.53
CA LEU A 169 -1.94 16.51 18.25
C LEU A 169 -2.95 17.62 18.02
N ASP A 170 -2.83 18.78 18.67
CA ASP A 170 -3.67 19.94 18.43
C ASP A 170 -3.47 20.48 17.01
N GLU A 171 -2.22 20.54 16.53
CA GLU A 171 -1.93 20.95 15.15
C GLU A 171 -2.44 19.91 14.13
N VAL A 172 -2.28 18.61 14.42
CA VAL A 172 -2.87 17.53 13.61
C VAL A 172 -4.38 17.69 13.53
N GLY A 173 -5.04 17.86 14.69
CA GLY A 173 -6.50 18.01 14.79
C GLY A 173 -7.03 19.22 14.03
N ARG A 174 -6.36 20.37 14.16
CA ARG A 174 -6.71 21.60 13.44
C ARG A 174 -6.68 21.40 11.92
N ARG A 175 -5.67 20.70 11.41
CA ARG A 175 -5.56 20.41 9.96
C ARG A 175 -6.62 19.42 9.49
N MET A 176 -6.88 18.36 10.28
CA MET A 176 -7.96 17.41 9.97
C MET A 176 -9.32 18.11 9.94
N GLU A 177 -9.61 18.97 10.92
CA GLU A 177 -10.86 19.72 10.99
C GLU A 177 -11.05 20.62 9.76
N ALA A 178 -10.00 21.32 9.33
CA ALA A 178 -10.03 22.16 8.13
C ALA A 178 -10.32 21.37 6.85
N TRP A 179 -9.88 20.11 6.76
CA TRP A 179 -10.19 19.24 5.64
C TRP A 179 -11.61 18.67 5.71
N ILE A 180 -12.07 18.25 6.90
CA ILE A 180 -13.42 17.72 7.12
C ILE A 180 -14.48 18.78 6.79
N LYS A 181 -14.26 20.04 7.19
CA LYS A 181 -15.17 21.17 6.91
C LYS A 181 -15.42 21.45 5.41
N ARG A 182 -14.66 20.85 4.50
CA ARG A 182 -14.89 20.97 3.05
C ARG A 182 -16.09 20.16 2.58
N TYR A 183 -16.50 19.15 3.35
CA TYR A 183 -17.61 18.27 3.01
C TYR A 183 -18.80 18.60 3.88
N PRO A 184 -19.94 19.02 3.28
CA PRO A 184 -21.11 19.39 4.06
C PRO A 184 -21.67 18.18 4.80
N THR A 185 -22.06 18.40 6.04
CA THR A 185 -22.62 17.36 6.91
C THR A 185 -24.13 17.49 7.04
N GLY A 186 -24.81 16.42 7.44
CA GLY A 186 -26.25 16.45 7.71
C GLY A 186 -26.66 17.35 8.89
N LEU A 187 -25.69 17.88 9.64
CA LEU A 187 -25.87 18.80 10.75
C LEU A 187 -25.67 20.27 10.34
N ASP A 188 -25.23 20.52 9.11
CA ASP A 188 -24.99 21.89 8.65
C ASP A 188 -26.34 22.61 8.47
N PRO A 189 -26.48 23.85 8.98
CA PRO A 189 -27.74 24.59 8.91
C PRO A 189 -28.33 24.66 7.50
N ASP A 190 -27.47 24.89 6.49
CA ASP A 190 -27.89 24.99 5.08
C ASP A 190 -28.40 23.65 4.54
N VAL A 191 -27.80 22.54 4.95
CA VAL A 191 -28.24 21.19 4.57
C VAL A 191 -29.55 20.84 5.26
N ILE A 192 -29.69 21.19 6.54
CA ILE A 192 -30.94 21.01 7.30
C ILE A 192 -32.08 21.79 6.62
N GLU A 193 -31.84 23.04 6.24
CA GLU A 193 -32.84 23.88 5.62
C GLU A 193 -33.25 23.35 4.24
N ARG A 194 -32.28 22.93 3.42
CA ARG A 194 -32.55 22.26 2.14
C ARG A 194 -33.40 20.99 2.31
N ARG A 195 -33.16 20.20 3.37
CA ARG A 195 -33.97 19.00 3.67
C ARG A 195 -35.40 19.35 4.09
N LYS A 196 -35.60 20.42 4.85
CA LYS A 196 -36.95 20.89 5.22
C LYS A 196 -37.74 21.32 3.98
N GLN A 197 -37.12 22.10 3.09
CA GLN A 197 -37.74 22.55 1.84
C GLN A 197 -38.11 21.36 0.94
N ASN A 198 -37.23 20.36 0.81
CA ASN A 198 -37.51 19.16 0.02
C ASN A 198 -38.65 18.29 0.57
N ARG A 199 -38.99 18.37 1.86
CA ARG A 199 -40.15 17.66 2.43
C ARG A 199 -41.49 18.36 2.16
N GLN A 200 -41.45 19.63 1.75
CA GLN A 200 -42.63 20.43 1.43
C GLN A 200 -42.94 20.44 -0.08
N ARG A 201 -42.07 19.82 -0.89
CA ARG A 201 -42.30 19.48 -2.30
C ARG A 201 -42.86 18.07 -2.41
#